data_AF-A0A7W6BAQ5-F1
#
_entry.id   AF-A0A7W6BAQ5-F1
#
_cell.length_a   1.000
_cell.length_b   1.000
_cell.length_c   1.000
_cell.angle_alpha   90.00
_cell.angle_beta   90.00
_cell.angle_gamma   90.00
#
_symmetry.space_group_name_H-M   'P 1'
#
loop_
_entity.id
_entity.type
_entity.pdbx_description
1 polymer ?
#
loop_
_entity_poly.entity_id
_entity_poly.type
_entity_poly.pdbx_seq_one_letter_code
_entity_poly.pdbx_strand_id
1 'polypeptide(L)'
;MPTQKLSARFADLIIQAKTIEATKTHHRSEYSSEYDSVDKNQFIGWKVKVKNLLASACAKDSEHYQAFVEAEKPESHRDSWQELQQLKSILMAAQEDYDGGYLDKVRSLVQAELFSDELDQARQLLAASYATPAAVVAGVVLETKLRDMCTAQGLSTGKLDKMNADLAKAGEYSLLVQKRVTAIADVRNSAAHGHPEKFTADDVREMIEYVERFLLDHS
;
A
#
# COMPACT_ATOMS: atom_id res chain seq x y z
N MET A 1 -9.67 3.01 6.88
CA MET A 1 -9.68 2.63 8.33
C MET A 1 -8.36 2.00 8.83
N PRO A 2 -7.64 1.12 8.08
CA PRO A 2 -6.34 0.59 8.53
C PRO A 2 -5.24 1.66 8.64
N THR A 3 -5.22 2.60 7.70
CA THR A 3 -4.22 3.68 7.59
C THR A 3 -4.21 4.63 8.79
N GLN A 4 -5.38 5.03 9.29
CA GLN A 4 -5.51 5.88 10.49
C GLN A 4 -4.97 5.22 11.76
N LYS A 5 -5.06 3.88 11.88
CA LYS A 5 -4.55 3.17 13.07
C LYS A 5 -3.02 3.12 13.09
N LEU A 6 -2.38 3.03 11.93
CA LEU A 6 -0.92 3.02 11.81
C LEU A 6 -0.32 4.41 11.98
N SER A 7 -0.93 5.45 11.40
CA SER A 7 -0.51 6.85 11.62
C SER A 7 -0.57 7.23 13.12
N ALA A 8 -1.67 6.89 13.80
CA ALA A 8 -1.77 7.05 15.25
C ALA A 8 -0.67 6.28 16.01
N ARG A 9 -0.31 5.08 15.53
CA ARG A 9 0.74 4.26 16.13
C ARG A 9 2.14 4.89 15.97
N PHE A 10 2.43 5.55 14.85
CA PHE A 10 3.66 6.34 14.69
C PHE A 10 3.73 7.45 15.75
N ALA A 11 2.65 8.23 15.89
CA ALA A 11 2.57 9.31 16.88
C ALA A 11 2.76 8.78 18.32
N ASP A 12 2.11 7.68 18.68
CA ASP A 12 2.26 7.04 20.00
C ASP A 12 3.71 6.66 20.31
N LEU A 13 4.41 6.06 19.34
CA LEU A 13 5.80 5.64 19.53
C LEU A 13 6.76 6.82 19.58
N ILE A 14 6.47 7.92 18.90
CA ILE A 14 7.24 9.17 19.02
C ILE A 14 7.03 9.81 20.39
N ILE A 15 5.80 9.79 20.91
CA ILE A 15 5.52 10.23 22.29
C ILE A 15 6.26 9.34 23.28
N GLN A 16 6.24 8.02 23.09
CA GLN A 16 6.98 7.09 23.93
C GLN A 16 8.49 7.36 23.90
N ALA A 17 9.06 7.70 22.74
CA ALA A 17 10.47 8.09 22.62
C ALA A 17 10.78 9.33 23.47
N LYS A 18 9.90 10.34 23.48
CA LYS A 18 10.04 11.55 24.33
C LYS A 18 9.99 11.21 25.82
N THR A 19 9.18 10.25 26.23
CA THR A 19 9.16 9.77 27.62
C THR A 19 10.51 9.13 27.99
N ILE A 20 11.11 8.37 27.08
CA ILE A 20 12.44 7.76 27.30
C ILE A 20 13.53 8.83 27.31
N GLU A 21 13.46 9.85 26.45
CA GLU A 21 14.38 11.00 26.47
C GLU A 21 14.39 11.70 27.84
N ALA A 22 13.24 11.79 28.51
CA ALA A 22 13.14 12.37 29.85
C ALA A 22 13.86 11.57 30.95
N THR A 23 14.24 10.31 30.67
CA THR A 23 15.04 9.47 31.59
C THR A 23 16.56 9.68 31.45
N LYS A 24 16.97 10.64 30.61
CA LYS A 24 18.39 10.96 30.36
C LYS A 24 19.14 11.20 31.67
N THR A 25 20.19 10.43 31.87
CA THR A 25 21.14 10.55 32.97
C THR A 25 22.53 10.75 32.41
N HIS A 26 23.23 11.78 32.87
CA HIS A 26 24.60 12.07 32.45
C HIS A 26 25.58 11.39 33.40
N HIS A 27 26.52 10.62 32.86
CA HIS A 27 27.53 9.89 33.63
C HIS A 27 28.89 10.54 33.42
N ARG A 28 29.52 10.93 34.54
CA ARG A 28 30.86 11.51 34.57
C ARG A 28 31.76 10.67 35.47
N SER A 29 32.93 10.32 34.96
CA SER A 29 33.95 9.54 35.67
C SER A 29 35.30 10.19 35.47
N GLU A 30 36.16 10.15 36.49
CA GLU A 30 37.54 10.64 36.40
C GLU A 30 38.42 9.77 35.47
N TYR A 31 37.99 8.53 35.20
CA TYR A 31 38.78 7.53 34.47
C TYR A 31 38.12 7.02 33.17
N SER A 32 36.92 7.48 32.82
CA SER A 32 36.23 7.10 31.59
C SER A 32 35.61 8.30 30.87
N SER A 33 35.41 8.16 29.56
CA SER A 33 34.69 9.15 28.76
C SER A 33 33.30 9.43 29.35
N GLU A 34 32.88 10.70 29.33
CA GLU A 34 31.53 11.12 29.69
C GLU A 34 30.53 10.54 28.68
N TYR A 35 29.39 10.06 29.16
CA TYR A 35 28.35 9.50 28.30
C TYR A 35 26.95 9.73 28.87
N ASP A 36 25.97 9.81 27.98
CA ASP A 36 24.56 9.94 28.34
C ASP A 36 23.85 8.58 28.25
N SER A 37 23.04 8.27 29.26
CA SER A 37 22.22 7.06 29.25
C SER A 37 20.74 7.33 29.40
N VAL A 38 19.91 6.49 28.78
CA VAL A 38 18.46 6.44 29.02
C VAL A 38 18.06 5.11 29.68
N ASP A 39 16.81 5.00 30.14
CA ASP A 39 16.26 3.76 30.68
C ASP A 39 16.34 2.63 29.64
N LYS A 40 17.21 1.65 29.91
CA LYS A 40 17.52 0.55 29.00
C LYS A 40 16.31 -0.34 28.72
N ASN A 41 15.46 -0.60 29.71
CA ASN A 41 14.32 -1.50 29.55
C ASN A 41 13.22 -0.87 28.71
N GLN A 42 12.92 0.40 28.99
CA GLN A 42 11.97 1.17 28.19
C GLN A 42 12.48 1.34 26.76
N PHE A 43 13.79 1.58 26.59
CA PHE A 43 14.40 1.73 25.28
C PHE A 43 14.35 0.43 24.46
N ILE A 44 14.72 -0.72 25.01
CA ILE A 44 14.61 -2.02 24.33
C ILE A 44 13.15 -2.29 23.92
N GLY A 45 12.20 -2.08 24.84
CA GLY A 45 10.78 -2.27 24.56
C GLY A 45 10.28 -1.36 23.45
N TRP A 46 10.78 -0.13 23.37
CA TRP A 46 10.48 0.80 22.28
C TRP A 46 11.08 0.35 20.95
N LYS A 47 12.36 -0.07 20.92
CA LYS A 47 13.01 -0.57 19.69
C LYS A 47 12.24 -1.73 19.04
N VAL A 48 11.79 -2.68 19.85
CA VAL A 48 10.98 -3.82 19.36
C VAL A 48 9.65 -3.35 18.76
N LYS A 49 8.96 -2.41 19.43
CA LYS A 49 7.69 -1.86 18.93
C LYS A 49 7.88 -1.09 17.62
N VAL A 50 8.94 -0.29 17.50
CA VAL A 50 9.25 0.45 16.28
C VAL A 50 9.59 -0.50 15.14
N LYS A 51 10.45 -1.50 15.35
CA LYS A 51 10.76 -2.51 14.31
C LYS A 51 9.51 -3.22 13.82
N ASN A 52 8.58 -3.57 14.71
CA ASN A 52 7.33 -4.21 14.32
C ASN A 52 6.44 -3.26 13.49
N LEU A 53 6.36 -1.97 13.88
CA LEU A 53 5.65 -0.96 13.11
C LEU A 53 6.26 -0.77 11.72
N LEU A 54 7.58 -0.54 11.62
CA LEU A 54 8.25 -0.33 10.34
C LEU A 54 8.12 -1.56 9.41
N ALA A 55 8.25 -2.77 9.95
CA ALA A 55 8.06 -3.98 9.16
C ALA A 55 6.62 -4.13 8.61
N SER A 56 5.62 -3.62 9.33
CA SER A 56 4.21 -3.74 8.94
C SER A 56 3.72 -2.59 8.07
N ALA A 57 4.20 -1.37 8.34
CA ALA A 57 3.81 -0.16 7.62
C ALA A 57 4.62 0.04 6.33
N CYS A 58 5.93 -0.24 6.37
CA CYS A 58 6.85 0.05 5.27
C CYS A 58 7.38 -1.22 4.58
N ALA A 59 7.13 -2.42 5.11
CA ALA A 59 7.79 -3.67 4.72
C ALA A 59 9.27 -3.77 5.14
N LYS A 60 9.80 -4.99 5.21
CA LYS A 60 11.14 -5.29 5.74
C LYS A 60 12.27 -4.88 4.78
N ASP A 61 11.98 -4.79 3.51
CA ASP A 61 12.89 -4.38 2.44
C ASP A 61 12.93 -2.86 2.24
N SER A 62 12.10 -2.09 2.95
CA SER A 62 12.14 -0.63 2.88
C SER A 62 13.41 -0.01 3.46
N GLU A 63 13.79 1.13 2.88
CA GLU A 63 14.88 1.98 3.35
C GLU A 63 14.73 2.35 4.83
N HIS A 64 13.50 2.66 5.30
CA HIS A 64 13.26 2.97 6.71
C HIS A 64 13.55 1.79 7.65
N TYR A 65 13.12 0.58 7.29
CA TYR A 65 13.36 -0.62 8.09
C TYR A 65 14.84 -0.98 8.12
N GLN A 66 15.49 -0.97 6.95
CA GLN A 66 16.91 -1.29 6.82
C GLN A 66 17.79 -0.27 7.58
N ALA A 67 17.51 1.03 7.44
CA ALA A 67 18.20 2.08 8.17
C ALA A 67 18.04 1.92 9.70
N PHE A 68 16.84 1.55 10.18
CA PHE A 68 16.61 1.32 11.61
C PHE A 68 17.42 0.12 12.13
N VAL A 69 17.43 -0.99 11.39
CA VAL A 69 18.19 -2.19 11.77
C VAL A 69 19.70 -1.93 11.75
N GLU A 70 20.18 -1.14 10.80
CA GLU A 70 21.60 -0.76 10.74
C GLU A 70 21.98 0.15 11.93
N ALA A 71 21.16 1.16 12.22
CA ALA A 71 21.40 2.10 13.32
C ALA A 71 21.30 1.46 14.72
N GLU A 72 20.62 0.32 14.85
CA GLU A 72 20.56 -0.47 16.10
C GLU A 72 21.87 -1.24 16.39
N LYS A 73 22.76 -1.41 15.40
CA LYS A 73 24.03 -2.10 15.61
C LYS A 73 24.93 -1.30 16.58
N PRO A 74 25.63 -1.98 17.51
CA PRO A 74 26.50 -1.29 18.45
C PRO A 74 27.64 -0.54 17.75
N GLU A 75 27.79 0.75 18.03
CA GLU A 75 28.91 1.58 17.58
C GLU A 75 29.76 2.02 18.79
N SER A 76 31.10 1.93 18.67
CA SER A 76 32.03 2.10 19.80
C SER A 76 32.02 3.47 20.47
N HIS A 77 31.44 4.49 19.84
CA HIS A 77 31.43 5.87 20.33
C HIS A 77 30.01 6.45 20.47
N ARG A 78 28.98 5.59 20.35
CA ARG A 78 27.59 6.00 20.45
C ARG A 78 27.02 5.58 21.80
N ASP A 79 26.55 6.54 22.57
CA ASP A 79 25.82 6.26 23.80
C ASP A 79 24.33 6.00 23.53
N SER A 80 23.61 5.48 24.54
CA SER A 80 22.20 5.11 24.36
C SER A 80 21.27 6.31 24.12
N TRP A 81 21.69 7.52 24.51
CA TRP A 81 20.90 8.72 24.23
C TRP A 81 21.04 9.12 22.76
N GLN A 82 22.25 9.08 22.21
CA GLN A 82 22.53 9.31 20.79
C GLN A 82 21.86 8.25 19.90
N GLU A 83 21.89 6.98 20.33
CA GLU A 83 21.16 5.89 19.66
C GLU A 83 19.65 6.18 19.61
N LEU A 84 19.05 6.58 20.74
CA LEU A 84 17.64 6.96 20.78
C LEU A 84 17.31 8.12 19.82
N GLN A 85 18.14 9.16 19.77
CA GLN A 85 17.92 10.30 18.86
C GLN A 85 17.90 9.85 17.40
N GLN A 86 18.89 9.07 16.98
CA GLN A 86 19.00 8.60 15.60
C GLN A 86 17.83 7.70 15.20
N LEU A 87 17.49 6.71 16.04
CA LEU A 87 16.38 5.81 15.79
C LEU A 87 15.04 6.56 15.75
N LYS A 88 14.87 7.58 16.60
CA LYS A 88 13.69 8.45 16.59
C LYS A 88 13.61 9.28 15.31
N SER A 89 14.72 9.80 14.80
CA SER A 89 14.75 10.51 13.51
C SER A 89 14.34 9.61 12.34
N ILE A 90 14.78 8.36 12.32
CA ILE A 90 14.35 7.37 11.31
C ILE A 90 12.84 7.10 11.41
N LEU A 91 12.31 6.94 12.63
CA LEU A 91 10.88 6.77 12.87
C LEU A 91 10.05 7.97 12.39
N MET A 92 10.53 9.19 12.63
CA MET A 92 9.86 10.42 12.18
C MET A 92 9.86 10.55 10.65
N ALA A 93 10.98 10.25 9.99
CA ALA A 93 11.04 10.22 8.52
C ALA A 93 10.06 9.19 7.94
N ALA A 94 10.00 7.99 8.52
CA ALA A 94 9.03 6.97 8.13
C ALA A 94 7.58 7.41 8.35
N GLN A 95 7.30 8.16 9.44
CA GLN A 95 5.98 8.74 9.66
C GLN A 95 5.65 9.77 8.57
N GLU A 96 6.57 10.68 8.26
CA GLU A 96 6.36 11.72 7.25
C GLU A 96 6.07 11.12 5.87
N ASP A 97 6.81 10.09 5.45
CA ASP A 97 6.57 9.40 4.18
C ASP A 97 5.27 8.58 4.19
N TYR A 98 4.93 7.99 5.34
CA TYR A 98 3.67 7.27 5.53
C TYR A 98 2.46 8.22 5.47
N ASP A 99 2.48 9.29 6.26
CA ASP A 99 1.39 10.28 6.34
C ASP A 99 1.32 11.15 5.06
N GLY A 100 2.45 11.36 4.40
CA GLY A 100 2.57 12.07 3.12
C GLY A 100 2.13 11.26 1.89
N GLY A 101 1.67 10.01 2.08
CA GLY A 101 1.14 9.17 1.01
C GLY A 101 2.20 8.62 0.04
N TYR A 102 3.49 8.66 0.40
CA TYR A 102 4.55 8.11 -0.44
C TYR A 102 4.38 6.59 -0.63
N LEU A 103 4.00 5.89 0.43
CA LEU A 103 3.76 4.44 0.39
C LEU A 103 2.51 4.08 -0.44
N ASP A 104 1.51 4.96 -0.50
CA ASP A 104 0.37 4.79 -1.38
C ASP A 104 0.80 4.91 -2.84
N LYS A 105 1.70 5.85 -3.17
CA LYS A 105 2.28 5.97 -4.52
C LYS A 105 3.06 4.72 -4.94
N VAL A 106 3.90 4.18 -4.06
CA VAL A 106 4.64 2.94 -4.35
C VAL A 106 3.67 1.78 -4.60
N ARG A 107 2.63 1.64 -3.77
CA ARG A 107 1.59 0.63 -3.96
C ARG A 107 0.88 0.80 -5.30
N SER A 108 0.50 2.02 -5.66
CA SER A 108 -0.15 2.31 -6.94
C SER A 108 0.75 1.98 -8.13
N LEU A 109 2.06 2.23 -8.05
CA LEU A 109 3.01 1.86 -9.10
C LEU A 109 3.12 0.35 -9.27
N VAL A 110 3.30 -0.40 -8.17
CA VAL A 110 3.36 -1.87 -8.20
C VAL A 110 2.05 -2.45 -8.75
N GLN A 111 0.92 -1.88 -8.35
CA GLN A 111 -0.38 -2.32 -8.84
C GLN A 111 -0.57 -2.03 -10.33
N ALA A 112 -0.10 -0.89 -10.83
CA ALA A 112 -0.14 -0.59 -12.26
C ALA A 112 0.71 -1.58 -13.08
N GLU A 113 1.88 -1.97 -12.56
CA GLU A 113 2.74 -2.98 -13.19
C GLU A 113 2.06 -4.35 -13.24
N LEU A 114 1.50 -4.81 -12.11
CA LEU A 114 0.72 -6.06 -12.07
C LEU A 114 -0.43 -6.05 -13.07
N PHE A 115 -1.24 -4.99 -13.07
CA PHE A 115 -2.36 -4.85 -14.01
C PHE A 115 -1.91 -4.87 -15.47
N SER A 116 -0.75 -4.28 -15.79
CA SER A 116 -0.16 -4.37 -17.14
C SER A 116 0.16 -5.82 -17.50
N ASP A 117 0.83 -6.55 -16.61
CA ASP A 117 1.18 -7.96 -16.83
C ASP A 117 -0.06 -8.85 -17.00
N GLU A 118 -1.12 -8.62 -16.23
CA GLU A 118 -2.36 -9.38 -16.31
C GLU A 118 -3.14 -9.09 -17.59
N LEU A 119 -3.17 -7.82 -18.05
CA LEU A 119 -3.75 -7.48 -19.34
C LEU A 119 -2.93 -8.07 -20.51
N ASP A 120 -1.60 -8.14 -20.39
CA ASP A 120 -0.77 -8.84 -21.35
C ASP A 120 -1.04 -10.35 -21.37
N GLN A 121 -1.25 -10.98 -20.22
CA GLN A 121 -1.69 -12.38 -20.16
C GLN A 121 -3.07 -12.56 -20.82
N ALA A 122 -4.01 -11.65 -20.60
CA ALA A 122 -5.31 -11.68 -21.25
C ALA A 122 -5.17 -11.59 -22.79
N ARG A 123 -4.28 -10.72 -23.29
CA ARG A 123 -3.97 -10.61 -24.73
C ARG A 123 -3.40 -11.92 -25.28
N GLN A 124 -2.47 -12.55 -24.57
CA GLN A 124 -1.87 -13.83 -24.99
C GLN A 124 -2.91 -14.97 -25.02
N LEU A 125 -3.77 -15.06 -24.00
CA LEU A 125 -4.87 -16.02 -23.97
C LEU A 125 -5.82 -15.83 -25.16
N LEU A 126 -6.19 -14.58 -25.45
CA LEU A 126 -7.05 -14.25 -26.57
C LEU A 126 -6.39 -14.63 -27.92
N ALA A 127 -5.09 -14.33 -28.09
CA ALA A 127 -4.32 -14.71 -29.28
C ALA A 127 -4.27 -16.24 -29.47
N ALA A 128 -4.24 -16.99 -28.37
CA ALA A 128 -4.34 -18.45 -28.38
C ALA A 128 -5.78 -18.98 -28.48
N SER A 129 -6.76 -18.13 -28.84
CA SER A 129 -8.19 -18.46 -28.99
C SER A 129 -8.89 -18.89 -27.69
N TYR A 130 -8.34 -18.52 -26.53
CA TYR A 130 -8.95 -18.74 -25.23
C TYR A 130 -9.70 -17.48 -24.75
N ALA A 131 -10.82 -17.14 -25.40
CA ALA A 131 -11.58 -15.92 -25.14
C ALA A 131 -12.19 -15.87 -23.72
N THR A 132 -12.76 -16.97 -23.22
CA THR A 132 -13.35 -17.03 -21.87
C THR A 132 -12.35 -16.72 -20.76
N PRO A 133 -11.20 -17.41 -20.65
CA PRO A 133 -10.23 -17.07 -19.61
C PRO A 133 -9.60 -15.68 -19.84
N ALA A 134 -9.42 -15.22 -21.08
CA ALA A 134 -8.98 -13.85 -21.34
C ALA A 134 -9.95 -12.81 -20.76
N ALA A 135 -11.26 -12.99 -20.96
CA ALA A 135 -12.29 -12.13 -20.39
C ALA A 135 -12.32 -12.17 -18.85
N VAL A 136 -12.09 -13.34 -18.25
CA VAL A 136 -12.00 -13.47 -16.79
C VAL A 136 -10.80 -12.68 -16.25
N VAL A 137 -9.62 -12.82 -16.85
CA VAL A 137 -8.39 -12.12 -16.40
C VAL A 137 -8.56 -10.60 -16.50
N ALA A 138 -8.96 -10.07 -17.67
CA ALA A 138 -9.21 -8.64 -17.85
C ALA A 138 -10.32 -8.12 -16.92
N GLY A 139 -11.31 -8.98 -16.63
CA GLY A 139 -12.41 -8.66 -15.73
C GLY A 139 -11.99 -8.52 -14.26
N VAL A 140 -11.03 -9.34 -13.82
CA VAL A 140 -10.45 -9.24 -12.47
C VAL A 140 -9.68 -7.94 -12.29
N VAL A 141 -8.93 -7.50 -13.31
CA VAL A 141 -8.22 -6.22 -13.31
C VAL A 141 -9.20 -5.06 -13.12
N LEU A 142 -10.27 -5.01 -13.93
CA LEU A 142 -11.32 -3.98 -13.80
C LEU A 142 -11.99 -4.00 -12.42
N GLU A 143 -12.38 -5.18 -11.94
CA GLU A 143 -13.04 -5.32 -10.64
C GLU A 143 -12.15 -4.86 -9.49
N THR A 144 -10.85 -5.14 -9.56
CA THR A 144 -9.87 -4.72 -8.55
C THR A 144 -9.75 -3.20 -8.55
N LYS A 145 -9.58 -2.57 -9.72
CA LYS A 145 -9.51 -1.10 -9.80
C LYS A 145 -10.76 -0.43 -9.23
N LEU A 146 -11.96 -0.92 -9.58
CA LEU A 146 -13.21 -0.37 -9.03
C LEU A 146 -13.29 -0.53 -7.51
N ARG A 147 -12.82 -1.66 -6.97
CA ARG A 147 -12.78 -1.91 -5.52
C ARG A 147 -11.85 -0.94 -4.81
N ASP A 148 -10.70 -0.63 -5.41
CA ASP A 148 -9.75 0.33 -4.84
C ASP A 148 -10.30 1.75 -4.86
N MET A 149 -10.94 2.15 -5.96
CA MET A 149 -11.64 3.44 -6.06
C MET A 149 -12.75 3.54 -5.00
N CYS A 150 -13.56 2.48 -4.80
CA CYS A 150 -14.55 2.47 -3.72
C CYS A 150 -13.90 2.63 -2.35
N THR A 151 -12.79 1.94 -2.10
CA THR A 151 -12.07 2.02 -0.82
C THR A 151 -11.50 3.41 -0.57
N ALA A 152 -10.94 4.05 -1.60
CA ALA A 152 -10.42 5.42 -1.54
C ALA A 152 -11.53 6.43 -1.20
N GLN A 153 -12.73 6.25 -1.76
CA GLN A 153 -13.89 7.10 -1.49
C GLN A 153 -14.71 6.69 -0.25
N GLY A 154 -14.27 5.68 0.50
CA GLY A 154 -15.00 5.17 1.68
C GLY A 154 -16.36 4.52 1.35
N LEU A 155 -16.55 4.07 0.11
CA LEU A 155 -17.76 3.40 -0.37
C LEU A 155 -17.72 1.89 -0.07
N SER A 156 -18.90 1.25 -0.07
CA SER A 156 -19.00 -0.20 0.15
C SER A 156 -18.52 -1.00 -1.07
N THR A 157 -17.63 -1.96 -0.86
CA THR A 157 -17.19 -2.90 -1.90
C THR A 157 -18.16 -4.07 -2.04
N GLY A 158 -18.31 -4.63 -3.24
CA GLY A 158 -19.22 -5.76 -3.48
C GLY A 158 -19.21 -6.23 -4.92
N LYS A 159 -20.40 -6.53 -5.47
CA LYS A 159 -20.57 -6.87 -6.89
C LYS A 159 -20.11 -5.72 -7.78
N LEU A 160 -19.47 -6.05 -8.91
CA LEU A 160 -18.94 -5.08 -9.89
C LEU A 160 -19.97 -4.03 -10.28
N ASP A 161 -21.19 -4.44 -10.66
CA ASP A 161 -22.25 -3.49 -11.08
C ASP A 161 -22.64 -2.49 -10.00
N LYS A 162 -22.65 -2.94 -8.74
CA LYS A 162 -22.95 -2.08 -7.60
C LYS A 162 -21.82 -1.08 -7.37
N MET A 163 -20.57 -1.54 -7.37
CA MET A 163 -19.40 -0.67 -7.23
C MET A 163 -19.37 0.37 -8.35
N ASN A 164 -19.64 -0.04 -9.59
CA ASN A 164 -19.71 0.85 -10.74
C ASN A 164 -20.79 1.94 -10.56
N ALA A 165 -21.99 1.56 -10.11
CA ALA A 165 -23.07 2.51 -9.87
C ALA A 165 -22.78 3.47 -8.70
N ASP A 166 -22.20 2.96 -7.61
CA ASP A 166 -21.87 3.75 -6.43
C ASP A 166 -20.77 4.79 -6.75
N LEU A 167 -19.75 4.42 -7.53
CA LEU A 167 -18.68 5.33 -7.98
C LEU A 167 -19.21 6.43 -8.91
N ALA A 168 -20.06 6.07 -9.89
CA ALA A 168 -20.70 7.06 -10.76
C ALA A 168 -21.57 8.04 -9.96
N LYS A 169 -22.32 7.53 -8.97
CA LYS A 169 -23.16 8.33 -8.07
C LYS A 169 -22.34 9.24 -7.16
N ALA A 170 -21.15 8.80 -6.75
CA ALA A 170 -20.19 9.61 -6.00
C ALA A 170 -19.52 10.69 -6.86
N GLY A 171 -19.67 10.64 -8.20
CA GLY A 171 -19.12 11.62 -9.12
C GLY A 171 -17.70 11.31 -9.60
N GLU A 172 -17.19 10.10 -9.34
CA GLU A 172 -15.84 9.69 -9.74
C GLU A 172 -15.66 9.62 -11.26
N TYR A 173 -16.74 9.33 -11.98
CA TYR A 173 -16.77 9.38 -13.44
C TYR A 173 -18.19 9.60 -13.98
N SER A 174 -18.25 10.00 -15.25
CA SER A 174 -19.50 10.32 -15.93
C SER A 174 -20.42 9.11 -16.13
N LEU A 175 -21.72 9.37 -16.34
CA LEU A 175 -22.70 8.35 -16.73
C LEU A 175 -22.29 7.59 -18.01
N LEU A 176 -21.54 8.22 -18.91
CA LEU A 176 -21.04 7.57 -20.11
C LEU A 176 -20.01 6.48 -19.76
N VAL A 177 -19.08 6.79 -18.85
CA VAL A 177 -18.08 5.82 -18.35
C VAL A 177 -18.80 4.69 -17.61
N GLN A 178 -19.78 4.99 -16.77
CA GLN A 178 -20.59 3.98 -16.08
C GLN A 178 -21.20 2.97 -17.06
N LYS A 179 -21.84 3.45 -18.14
CA LYS A 179 -22.47 2.59 -19.15
C LYS A 179 -21.46 1.70 -19.89
N ARG A 180 -20.27 2.23 -20.18
CA ARG A 180 -19.19 1.44 -20.79
C ARG A 180 -18.70 0.35 -19.85
N VAL A 181 -18.45 0.68 -18.58
CA VAL A 181 -18.06 -0.30 -17.55
C VAL A 181 -19.13 -1.37 -17.38
N THR A 182 -20.43 -1.03 -17.44
CA THR A 182 -21.53 -2.02 -17.42
C THR A 182 -21.44 -2.99 -18.61
N ALA A 183 -21.23 -2.50 -19.83
CA ALA A 183 -21.10 -3.37 -20.99
C ALA A 183 -19.92 -4.36 -20.85
N ILE A 184 -18.79 -3.89 -20.34
CA ILE A 184 -17.63 -4.75 -20.06
C ILE A 184 -17.90 -5.75 -18.93
N ALA A 185 -18.63 -5.33 -17.88
CA ALA A 185 -19.03 -6.20 -16.79
C ALA A 185 -19.90 -7.36 -17.27
N ASP A 186 -20.76 -7.13 -18.26
CA ASP A 186 -21.61 -8.18 -18.84
C ASP A 186 -20.80 -9.26 -19.57
N VAL A 187 -19.75 -8.87 -20.31
CA VAL A 187 -18.80 -9.81 -20.94
C VAL A 187 -18.09 -10.64 -19.87
N ARG A 188 -17.52 -9.98 -18.85
CA ARG A 188 -16.87 -10.64 -17.70
C ARG A 188 -17.82 -11.60 -16.99
N ASN A 189 -19.04 -11.18 -16.71
CA ASN A 189 -20.03 -11.98 -15.99
C ASN A 189 -20.43 -13.21 -16.80
N SER A 190 -20.64 -13.04 -18.11
CA SER A 190 -20.90 -14.16 -19.02
C SER A 190 -19.75 -15.15 -19.01
N ALA A 191 -18.50 -14.69 -19.09
CA ALA A 191 -17.33 -15.55 -19.03
C ALA A 191 -17.21 -16.29 -17.68
N ALA A 192 -17.34 -15.58 -16.57
CA ALA A 192 -17.21 -16.14 -15.21
C ALA A 192 -18.32 -17.15 -14.86
N HIS A 193 -19.50 -17.03 -15.48
CA HIS A 193 -20.62 -17.96 -15.31
C HIS A 193 -20.68 -19.06 -16.37
N GLY A 194 -19.68 -19.15 -17.26
CA GLY A 194 -19.59 -20.22 -18.25
C GLY A 194 -20.58 -20.10 -19.42
N HIS A 195 -20.86 -18.86 -19.85
CA HIS A 195 -21.72 -18.52 -20.98
C HIS A 195 -20.91 -17.95 -22.17
N PRO A 196 -19.98 -18.73 -22.78
CA PRO A 196 -19.14 -18.26 -23.89
C PRO A 196 -19.92 -17.88 -25.14
N GLU A 197 -21.17 -18.33 -25.28
CA GLU A 197 -22.05 -18.00 -26.40
C GLU A 197 -22.58 -16.56 -26.38
N LYS A 198 -22.42 -15.85 -25.25
CA LYS A 198 -22.96 -14.49 -25.05
C LYS A 198 -21.99 -13.38 -25.41
N PHE A 199 -20.77 -13.71 -25.82
CA PHE A 199 -19.76 -12.76 -26.21
C PHE A 199 -18.85 -13.35 -27.29
N THR A 200 -18.16 -12.49 -28.01
CA THR A 200 -17.24 -12.83 -29.09
C THR A 200 -15.80 -12.54 -28.68
N ALA A 201 -14.84 -13.07 -29.44
CA ALA A 201 -13.43 -12.72 -29.26
C ALA A 201 -13.17 -11.20 -29.47
N ASP A 202 -13.98 -10.54 -30.31
CA ASP A 202 -13.88 -9.11 -30.55
C ASP A 202 -14.37 -8.31 -29.33
N ASP A 203 -15.47 -8.73 -28.69
CA ASP A 203 -15.93 -8.13 -27.42
C ASP A 203 -14.86 -8.22 -26.33
N VAL A 204 -14.13 -9.34 -26.27
CA VAL A 204 -13.01 -9.52 -25.31
C VAL A 204 -11.82 -8.64 -25.66
N ARG A 205 -11.53 -8.43 -26.94
CA ARG A 205 -10.47 -7.51 -27.38
C ARG A 205 -10.79 -6.07 -26.96
N GLU A 206 -12.01 -5.62 -27.26
CA GLU A 206 -12.49 -4.29 -26.86
C GLU A 206 -12.50 -4.12 -25.34
N MET A 207 -12.85 -5.18 -24.61
CA MET A 207 -12.76 -5.22 -23.15
C MET A 207 -11.33 -4.97 -22.66
N ILE A 208 -10.34 -5.69 -23.19
CA ILE A 208 -8.93 -5.53 -22.78
C ILE A 208 -8.47 -4.09 -23.04
N GLU A 209 -8.71 -3.58 -24.24
CA GLU A 209 -8.32 -2.21 -24.64
C GLU A 209 -9.01 -1.14 -23.78
N TYR A 210 -10.29 -1.35 -23.46
CA TYR A 210 -11.03 -0.42 -22.62
C TYR A 210 -10.56 -0.45 -21.17
N VAL A 211 -10.29 -1.63 -20.61
CA VAL A 211 -9.78 -1.75 -19.23
C VAL A 211 -8.42 -1.06 -19.11
N GLU A 212 -7.52 -1.26 -20.07
CA GLU A 212 -6.23 -0.57 -20.13
C GLU A 212 -6.40 0.95 -20.14
N ARG A 213 -7.28 1.48 -21.00
CA ARG A 213 -7.58 2.91 -21.02
C ARG A 213 -8.20 3.40 -19.72
N PHE A 214 -9.12 2.64 -19.14
CA PHE A 214 -9.78 2.99 -17.89
C PHE A 214 -8.77 3.10 -16.73
N LEU A 215 -7.77 2.22 -16.68
CA LEU A 215 -6.68 2.30 -15.69
C LEU A 215 -5.86 3.58 -15.84
N LEU A 216 -5.55 3.98 -17.08
CA LEU A 216 -4.81 5.22 -17.37
C LEU A 216 -5.61 6.48 -17.00
N ASP A 217 -6.91 6.49 -17.29
CA ASP A 217 -7.79 7.63 -17.00
C ASP A 217 -8.05 7.81 -15.49
N HIS A 218 -7.81 6.78 -14.67
CA HIS A 218 -8.12 6.76 -13.23
C HIS A 218 -6.94 6.34 -12.36
N SER A 219 -5.69 6.54 -12.81
CA SER A 219 -4.46 6.13 -12.12
C SER A 219 -4.27 6.81 -10.77
#